data_AF-A0AAV3YUQ6-F1
#
_entry.id   AF-A0AAV3YUQ6-F1
#
_cell.length_a   1.000
_cell.length_b   1.000
_cell.length_c   1.000
_cell.angle_alpha   90.00
_cell.angle_beta   90.00
_cell.angle_gamma   90.00
#
_symmetry.space_group_name_H-M   'P 1'
#
loop_
_entity.id
_entity.type
_entity.pdbx_description
1 polymer ?
#
loop_
_entity_poly.entity_id
_entity_poly.type
_entity_poly.pdbx_seq_one_letter_code
_entity_poly.pdbx_strand_id
1 'polypeptide(L)'
;MQEALISDIGEEETEDRQEALIRDRREETGDREGQSDTDRTELEEPPQEEALVPDCRDQTEGRLERSDNGRTEENNRRESLATDRDGTEMRQKQSKPNKNVVQKERRMHGKAYIGRKFDKDNKKYTEVEKDEKSLGQRCSCKASYYKCKEVSERDRQKIHNEIWRMTWYEKKVFVRLSVDVRDVKE
;
A
#
# COMPACT_ATOMS: atom_id res chain seq x y z
N MET A 1 -6.03 -55.74 -48.09
CA MET A 1 -6.24 -56.72 -47.00
C MET A 1 -5.05 -56.64 -46.06
N GLN A 2 -5.31 -56.70 -44.75
CA GLN A 2 -4.41 -56.53 -43.58
C GLN A 2 -4.17 -55.04 -43.23
N GLU A 3 -4.92 -54.42 -42.32
CA GLU A 3 -5.01 -54.54 -40.83
C GLU A 3 -3.79 -54.02 -40.07
N ALA A 4 -4.00 -52.99 -39.22
CA ALA A 4 -3.47 -52.90 -37.86
C ALA A 4 -4.08 -51.72 -37.08
N LEU A 5 -4.90 -52.07 -36.08
CA LEU A 5 -5.36 -51.27 -34.93
C LEU A 5 -4.29 -51.30 -33.82
N ILE A 6 -4.00 -50.16 -33.18
CA ILE A 6 -3.38 -50.03 -31.84
C ILE A 6 -3.93 -48.71 -31.25
N SER A 7 -5.01 -48.72 -30.46
CA SER A 7 -5.13 -49.02 -29.01
C SER A 7 -4.66 -47.88 -28.10
N ASP A 8 -5.66 -47.14 -27.60
CA ASP A 8 -5.70 -46.45 -26.31
C ASP A 8 -5.25 -47.37 -25.16
N ILE A 9 -4.53 -46.84 -24.16
CA ILE A 9 -4.51 -47.22 -22.73
C ILE A 9 -3.55 -46.25 -22.01
N GLY A 10 -4.02 -45.59 -20.93
CA GLY A 10 -3.13 -45.23 -19.81
C GLY A 10 -3.22 -43.81 -19.23
N GLU A 11 -4.39 -43.30 -18.82
CA GLU A 11 -4.47 -42.05 -18.02
C GLU A 11 -5.14 -42.20 -16.64
N GLU A 12 -5.54 -43.41 -16.20
CA GLU A 12 -6.29 -43.58 -14.94
C GLU A 12 -5.47 -43.87 -13.67
N GLU A 13 -4.13 -44.02 -13.73
CA GLU A 13 -3.34 -44.49 -12.56
C GLU A 13 -2.74 -43.38 -11.67
N THR A 14 -2.99 -42.09 -11.92
CA THR A 14 -2.30 -41.00 -11.19
C THR A 14 -3.08 -40.37 -10.03
N GLU A 15 -4.39 -40.55 -9.95
CA GLU A 15 -5.22 -39.86 -8.93
C GLU A 15 -5.26 -40.61 -7.59
N ASP A 16 -5.28 -41.95 -7.60
CA ASP A 16 -5.32 -42.77 -6.36
C ASP A 16 -4.06 -42.63 -5.49
N ARG A 17 -2.94 -42.20 -6.06
CA ARG A 17 -1.68 -42.02 -5.33
C ARG A 17 -1.62 -40.70 -4.56
N GLN A 18 -2.44 -39.71 -4.91
CA GLN A 18 -2.47 -38.42 -4.22
C GLN A 18 -3.38 -38.42 -2.99
N GLU A 19 -4.44 -39.23 -2.97
CA GLU A 19 -5.33 -39.32 -1.80
C GLU A 19 -4.73 -40.10 -0.61
N ALA A 20 -3.76 -40.99 -0.84
CA ALA A 20 -3.10 -41.74 0.23
C ALA A 20 -2.25 -40.86 1.17
N LEU A 21 -1.75 -39.71 0.70
CA LEU A 21 -0.89 -38.81 1.50
C LEU A 21 -1.65 -37.87 2.44
N ILE A 22 -2.98 -37.80 2.34
CA ILE A 22 -3.80 -36.89 3.16
C ILE A 22 -4.32 -37.59 4.42
N ARG A 23 -4.38 -38.93 4.46
CA ARG A 23 -4.94 -39.70 5.59
C ARG A 23 -4.00 -39.84 6.79
N ASP A 24 -2.68 -39.79 6.59
CA ASP A 24 -1.70 -40.06 7.66
C ASP A 24 -1.42 -38.87 8.60
N ARG A 25 -2.17 -37.76 8.50
CA ARG A 25 -1.98 -36.58 9.36
C ARG A 25 -3.07 -36.39 10.43
N ARG A 26 -3.98 -37.36 10.62
CA ARG A 26 -5.16 -37.18 11.48
C ARG A 26 -5.18 -38.02 12.78
N GLU A 27 -4.10 -38.69 13.13
CA GLU A 27 -4.06 -39.57 14.31
C GLU A 27 -2.90 -39.27 15.27
N GLU A 28 -2.78 -38.04 15.78
CA GLU A 28 -1.95 -37.78 16.98
C GLU A 28 -2.52 -36.62 17.82
N THR A 29 -3.66 -36.86 18.49
CA THR A 29 -3.96 -36.16 19.75
C THR A 29 -4.65 -37.16 20.69
N GLY A 30 -3.82 -38.02 21.29
CA GLY A 30 -4.20 -38.89 22.38
C GLY A 30 -4.25 -38.10 23.70
N ASP A 31 -5.28 -38.39 24.47
CA ASP A 31 -5.54 -37.93 25.83
C ASP A 31 -4.34 -38.11 26.76
N ARG A 32 -4.01 -37.06 27.53
CA ARG A 32 -3.18 -37.19 28.73
C ARG A 32 -3.69 -36.23 29.80
N GLU A 33 -4.68 -36.71 30.56
CA GLU A 33 -4.98 -36.19 31.89
C GLU A 33 -3.82 -36.55 32.85
N GLY A 34 -3.38 -35.60 33.68
CA GLY A 34 -2.31 -35.81 34.65
C GLY A 34 -1.80 -34.53 35.33
N GLN A 35 -2.57 -34.10 36.34
CA GLN A 35 -2.20 -33.50 37.64
C GLN A 35 -0.85 -32.78 37.89
N SER A 36 -0.99 -31.67 38.63
CA SER A 36 -0.07 -31.02 39.60
C SER A 36 1.13 -30.28 38.99
N ASP A 37 1.70 -29.20 39.54
CA ASP A 37 1.64 -28.53 40.83
C ASP A 37 1.97 -27.04 40.61
N THR A 38 1.58 -26.21 41.58
CA THR A 38 1.96 -24.81 41.68
C THR A 38 3.48 -24.64 41.79
N ASP A 39 4.13 -23.98 40.83
CA ASP A 39 5.38 -23.29 41.09
C ASP A 39 5.34 -21.90 40.47
N ARG A 40 5.36 -20.92 41.37
CA ARG A 40 5.30 -19.49 41.13
C ARG A 40 6.71 -19.03 40.77
N THR A 41 7.05 -19.10 39.49
CA THR A 41 8.29 -18.51 38.99
C THR A 41 8.14 -16.99 38.96
N GLU A 42 8.94 -16.30 39.77
CA GLU A 42 9.16 -14.85 39.68
C GLU A 42 9.56 -14.48 38.25
N LEU A 43 8.68 -13.75 37.58
CA LEU A 43 9.03 -12.98 36.38
C LEU A 43 9.86 -11.79 36.86
N GLU A 44 11.17 -11.86 36.69
CA GLU A 44 12.01 -10.67 36.68
C GLU A 44 11.45 -9.70 35.62
N GLU A 45 11.10 -8.50 36.08
CA GLU A 45 10.71 -7.40 35.20
C GLU A 45 11.88 -7.04 34.28
N PRO A 46 11.68 -7.04 32.95
CA PRO A 46 12.69 -6.50 32.05
C PRO A 46 12.87 -5.00 32.32
N PRO A 47 14.10 -4.48 32.29
CA PRO A 47 14.36 -3.06 32.50
C PRO A 47 13.61 -2.25 31.46
N GLN A 48 12.89 -1.23 31.93
CA GLN A 48 12.19 -0.26 31.11
C GLN A 48 13.20 0.48 30.24
N GLU A 49 13.39 0.00 29.02
CA GLU A 49 14.09 0.73 27.98
C GLU A 49 13.18 1.88 27.57
N GLU A 50 13.48 3.07 28.10
CA GLU A 50 12.84 4.31 27.71
C GLU A 50 13.05 4.54 26.22
N ALA A 51 12.08 4.11 25.43
CA ALA A 51 11.96 4.50 24.04
C ALA A 51 11.75 6.02 24.03
N LEU A 52 12.85 6.75 23.88
CA LEU A 52 12.88 8.14 23.47
C LEU A 52 12.08 8.26 22.18
N VAL A 53 10.81 8.61 22.32
CA VAL A 53 9.98 9.04 21.21
C VAL A 53 10.70 10.25 20.61
N PRO A 54 11.07 10.24 19.31
CA PRO A 54 11.61 11.43 18.69
C PRO A 54 10.54 12.52 18.76
N ASP A 55 10.80 13.50 19.62
CA ASP A 55 10.00 14.70 19.74
C ASP A 55 9.92 15.34 18.36
N CYS A 56 8.72 15.31 17.77
CA CYS A 56 8.42 15.94 16.50
C CYS A 56 8.31 17.46 16.67
N ARG A 57 9.20 18.07 17.46
CA ARG A 57 9.27 19.52 17.62
C ARG A 57 9.82 20.13 16.34
N ASP A 58 8.88 20.78 15.65
CA ASP A 58 9.07 21.79 14.62
C ASP A 58 10.32 22.65 14.92
N GLN A 59 11.39 22.43 14.15
CA GLN A 59 12.43 23.43 13.94
C GLN A 59 12.18 24.04 12.57
N THR A 60 11.18 24.91 12.50
CA THR A 60 11.21 26.01 11.53
C THR A 60 11.91 27.17 12.21
N GLU A 61 13.13 27.49 11.79
CA GLU A 61 13.65 28.86 11.71
C GLU A 61 14.95 28.80 10.88
N GLY A 62 14.94 29.43 9.70
CA GLY A 62 16.17 29.99 9.11
C GLY A 62 16.93 29.18 8.06
N ARG A 63 16.36 28.97 6.86
CA ARG A 63 17.14 29.12 5.61
C ARG A 63 16.24 29.37 4.40
N LEU A 64 15.93 30.66 4.18
CA LEU A 64 15.45 31.17 2.91
C LEU A 64 16.57 31.03 1.86
N GLU A 65 16.66 29.87 1.21
CA GLU A 65 17.32 29.80 -0.11
C GLU A 65 16.25 29.92 -1.19
N ARG A 66 16.22 31.14 -1.72
CA ARG A 66 15.57 31.60 -2.93
C ARG A 66 15.71 30.56 -4.05
N SER A 67 14.61 29.90 -4.40
CA SER A 67 14.49 29.13 -5.64
C SER A 67 13.58 29.92 -6.58
N ASP A 68 14.19 30.83 -7.33
CA ASP A 68 13.59 31.48 -8.48
C ASP A 68 13.34 30.41 -9.56
N ASN A 69 12.07 30.06 -9.76
CA ASN A 69 11.58 29.46 -10.99
C ASN A 69 10.16 29.97 -11.26
N GLY A 70 10.06 31.29 -11.46
CA GLY A 70 8.96 31.85 -12.21
C GLY A 70 9.11 31.43 -13.67
N ARG A 71 8.22 30.56 -14.15
CA ARG A 71 8.01 30.38 -15.58
C ARG A 71 6.53 30.55 -15.89
N THR A 72 6.22 31.76 -16.30
CA THR A 72 4.97 32.20 -16.90
C THR A 72 4.64 31.32 -18.10
N GLU A 73 3.50 30.62 -18.07
CA GLU A 73 2.94 29.99 -19.27
C GLU A 73 2.13 31.05 -20.02
N GLU A 74 2.81 31.79 -20.89
CA GLU A 74 2.15 32.62 -21.90
C GLU A 74 1.83 31.78 -23.13
N ASN A 75 0.54 31.77 -23.43
CA ASN A 75 -0.14 30.97 -24.44
C ASN A 75 0.17 31.55 -25.84
N ASN A 76 1.05 30.91 -26.63
CA ASN A 76 1.40 31.40 -27.96
C ASN A 76 0.62 30.66 -29.06
N ARG A 77 -0.30 31.40 -29.67
CA ARG A 77 -1.16 31.00 -30.78
C ARG A 77 -0.33 31.03 -32.07
N ARG A 78 -0.31 29.91 -32.79
CA ARG A 78 0.33 29.70 -34.10
C ARG A 78 0.06 30.82 -35.11
N GLU A 79 1.11 31.29 -35.76
CA GLU A 79 1.11 31.54 -37.20
C GLU A 79 2.38 30.92 -37.81
N SER A 80 2.15 30.06 -38.80
CA SER A 80 3.14 29.20 -39.44
C SER A 80 3.50 29.75 -40.81
N LEU A 81 4.76 30.13 -41.00
CA LEU A 81 5.39 30.25 -42.31
C LEU A 81 6.62 29.36 -42.35
N ALA A 82 6.55 28.36 -43.23
CA ALA A 82 7.59 27.39 -43.48
C ALA A 82 8.79 28.06 -44.19
N THR A 83 9.99 27.77 -43.70
CA THR A 83 11.21 27.90 -44.49
C THR A 83 11.93 26.57 -44.46
N ASP A 84 12.02 25.92 -45.62
CA ASP A 84 12.82 24.73 -45.88
C ASP A 84 14.28 24.98 -45.50
N ARG A 85 14.74 24.30 -44.44
CA ARG A 85 16.16 24.09 -44.18
C ARG A 85 16.38 22.68 -43.66
N ASP A 86 17.08 21.92 -44.51
CA ASP A 86 17.84 20.71 -44.19
C ASP A 86 18.56 20.88 -42.85
N GLY A 87 18.08 20.15 -41.85
CA GLY A 87 18.51 20.31 -40.47
C GLY A 87 18.20 19.03 -39.73
N THR A 88 19.24 18.24 -39.48
CA THR A 88 19.23 17.03 -38.67
C THR A 88 18.40 17.26 -37.40
N GLU A 89 17.15 16.77 -37.39
CA GLU A 89 16.30 16.83 -36.21
C GLU A 89 16.99 16.02 -35.11
N MET A 90 17.70 16.72 -34.21
CA MET A 90 18.18 16.13 -32.98
C MET A 90 16.95 15.73 -32.17
N ARG A 91 16.53 14.46 -32.36
CA ARG A 91 15.46 13.82 -31.62
C ARG A 91 15.82 13.93 -30.14
N GLN A 92 15.27 14.94 -29.46
CA GLN A 92 15.47 15.14 -28.03
C GLN A 92 15.06 13.84 -27.35
N LYS A 93 16.06 13.12 -26.84
CA LYS A 93 15.87 11.84 -26.16
C LYS A 93 15.18 12.18 -24.85
N GLN A 94 13.85 12.13 -24.84
CA GLN A 94 13.09 12.39 -23.62
C GLN A 94 13.55 11.37 -22.57
N SER A 95 14.22 11.89 -21.53
CA SER A 95 14.70 11.08 -20.43
C SER A 95 13.49 10.42 -19.78
N LYS A 96 13.55 9.10 -19.58
CA LYS A 96 12.47 8.38 -18.93
C LYS A 96 12.29 8.95 -17.51
N PRO A 97 11.05 9.20 -17.06
CA PRO A 97 10.82 9.71 -15.72
C PRO A 97 11.35 8.73 -14.68
N ASN A 98 11.90 9.26 -13.59
CA ASN A 98 12.44 8.47 -12.50
C ASN A 98 11.33 7.59 -11.91
N LYS A 99 11.53 6.25 -11.93
CA LYS A 99 10.55 5.27 -11.43
C LYS A 99 10.07 5.59 -10.03
N ASN A 100 10.96 6.04 -9.14
CA ASN A 100 10.61 6.37 -7.76
C ASN A 100 9.66 7.56 -7.69
N VAL A 101 9.88 8.59 -8.52
CA VAL A 101 9.01 9.77 -8.60
C VAL A 101 7.62 9.37 -9.07
N VAL A 102 7.54 8.55 -10.13
CA VAL A 102 6.27 8.05 -10.66
C VAL A 102 5.50 7.22 -9.63
N GLN A 103 6.17 6.31 -8.90
CA GLN A 103 5.51 5.51 -7.87
C GLN A 103 5.08 6.36 -6.67
N LYS A 104 5.85 7.39 -6.31
CA LYS A 104 5.49 8.37 -5.29
C LYS A 104 4.20 9.07 -5.71
N GLU A 105 4.13 9.61 -6.92
CA GLU A 105 2.94 10.28 -7.46
C GLU A 105 1.71 9.37 -7.54
N ARG A 106 1.88 8.11 -7.93
CA ARG A 106 0.80 7.11 -7.91
C ARG A 106 0.25 6.93 -6.50
N ARG A 107 1.14 6.73 -5.52
CA ARG A 107 0.74 6.63 -4.10
C ARG A 107 0.07 7.92 -3.61
N MET A 108 0.54 9.08 -4.05
CA MET A 108 -0.06 10.38 -3.69
C MET A 108 -1.52 10.42 -4.08
N HIS A 109 -1.84 10.00 -5.31
CA HIS A 109 -3.19 10.05 -5.85
C HIS A 109 -4.00 8.78 -5.59
N GLY A 110 -3.50 7.90 -4.72
CA GLY A 110 -4.18 6.66 -4.37
C GLY A 110 -4.22 5.62 -5.50
N LYS A 111 -3.48 5.79 -6.59
CA LYS A 111 -3.45 4.84 -7.71
C LYS A 111 -2.64 3.59 -7.37
N ALA A 112 -2.84 2.53 -8.16
CA ALA A 112 -2.04 1.32 -8.03
C ALA A 112 -0.54 1.62 -8.22
N TYR A 113 0.29 1.10 -7.32
CA TYR A 113 1.72 1.40 -7.28
C TYR A 113 2.54 0.19 -6.83
N ILE A 114 3.84 0.20 -7.14
CA ILE A 114 4.77 -0.86 -6.72
C ILE A 114 5.44 -0.46 -5.41
N GLY A 115 5.20 -1.24 -4.36
CA GLY A 115 5.88 -1.15 -3.07
C GLY A 115 6.99 -2.18 -2.93
N ARG A 116 7.72 -2.13 -1.81
CA ARG A 116 8.72 -3.13 -1.44
C ARG A 116 8.30 -3.77 -0.12
N LYS A 117 8.31 -5.10 -0.06
CA LYS A 117 8.07 -5.87 1.17
C LYS A 117 9.32 -6.69 1.45
N PHE A 118 9.72 -6.77 2.71
CA PHE A 118 10.78 -7.67 3.11
C PHE A 118 10.21 -9.09 3.21
N ASP A 119 10.77 -9.99 2.44
CA ASP A 119 10.52 -11.42 2.53
C ASP A 119 11.50 -12.02 3.55
N LYS A 120 10.97 -12.60 4.63
CA LYS A 120 11.76 -13.19 5.71
C LYS A 120 12.40 -14.51 5.28
N ASP A 121 11.74 -15.27 4.41
CA ASP A 121 12.19 -16.60 3.99
C ASP A 121 13.40 -16.47 3.06
N ASN A 122 13.29 -15.56 2.10
CA ASN A 122 14.36 -15.29 1.13
C ASN A 122 15.34 -14.19 1.57
N LYS A 123 15.16 -13.63 2.79
CA LYS A 123 15.95 -12.51 3.37
C LYS A 123 16.19 -11.35 2.39
N LYS A 124 15.20 -11.05 1.54
CA LYS A 124 15.33 -10.07 0.44
C LYS A 124 14.08 -9.22 0.32
N TYR A 125 14.23 -7.99 -0.16
CA TYR A 125 13.09 -7.16 -0.55
C TYR A 125 12.54 -7.60 -1.90
N THR A 126 11.24 -7.91 -1.93
CA THR A 126 10.48 -8.20 -3.15
C THR A 126 9.58 -7.01 -3.49
N GLU A 127 9.35 -6.81 -4.80
CA GLU A 127 8.39 -5.83 -5.29
C GLU A 127 6.98 -6.39 -5.11
N VAL A 128 6.07 -5.58 -4.60
CA VAL A 128 4.68 -5.95 -4.35
C VAL A 128 3.78 -4.88 -4.94
N GLU A 129 2.88 -5.28 -5.83
CA GLU A 129 1.84 -4.40 -6.34
C GLU A 129 0.83 -4.06 -5.22
N LYS A 130 0.48 -2.79 -5.13
CA LYS A 130 -0.51 -2.26 -4.22
C LYS A 130 -1.65 -1.72 -5.05
N ASP A 131 -2.85 -2.17 -4.75
CA ASP A 131 -4.05 -1.75 -5.47
C ASP A 131 -4.37 -0.28 -5.28
N GLU A 132 -5.16 0.24 -6.22
CA GLU A 132 -5.77 1.56 -6.11
C GLU A 132 -6.65 1.67 -4.86
N LYS A 133 -6.66 2.87 -4.27
CA LYS A 133 -7.46 3.21 -3.10
C LYS A 133 -8.91 3.34 -3.51
N SER A 134 -9.70 2.37 -3.05
CA SER A 134 -11.14 2.36 -3.15
C SER A 134 -11.79 2.61 -1.79
N LEU A 135 -13.04 3.09 -1.84
CA LEU A 135 -13.87 3.23 -0.67
C LEU A 135 -14.31 1.86 -0.17
N GLY A 136 -13.95 1.55 1.07
CA GLY A 136 -14.40 0.32 1.73
C GLY A 136 -15.88 0.38 2.13
N GLN A 137 -16.40 -0.79 2.51
CA GLN A 137 -17.72 -0.94 3.10
C GLN A 137 -17.91 -0.03 4.33
N ARG A 138 -19.16 0.30 4.67
CA ARG A 138 -19.45 1.10 5.87
C ARG A 138 -19.03 0.36 7.14
N CYS A 139 -18.54 1.14 8.09
CA CYS A 139 -18.34 0.69 9.47
C CYS A 139 -19.68 0.24 10.08
N SER A 140 -19.66 -0.90 10.80
CA SER A 140 -20.79 -1.40 11.61
C SER A 140 -20.72 -0.93 13.07
N CYS A 141 -20.07 0.22 13.32
CA CYS A 141 -19.85 0.75 14.66
C CYS A 141 -21.18 0.94 15.42
N LYS A 142 -21.25 0.34 16.62
CA LYS A 142 -22.42 0.42 17.52
C LYS A 142 -22.28 1.48 18.60
N ALA A 143 -21.05 1.86 18.96
CA ALA A 143 -20.82 2.77 20.06
C ALA A 143 -21.30 4.19 19.72
N SER A 144 -21.94 4.84 20.69
CA SER A 144 -22.62 6.13 20.53
C SER A 144 -21.66 7.31 20.31
N TYR A 145 -20.41 7.19 20.74
CA TYR A 145 -19.39 8.22 20.55
C TYR A 145 -18.87 8.28 19.09
N TYR A 146 -19.09 7.23 18.29
CA TYR A 146 -18.77 7.27 16.85
C TYR A 146 -19.93 7.88 16.05
N LYS A 147 -19.62 8.89 15.24
CA LYS A 147 -20.57 9.54 14.33
C LYS A 147 -20.66 8.88 12.94
N CYS A 148 -20.26 7.61 12.83
CA CYS A 148 -20.26 6.81 11.59
C CYS A 148 -21.62 6.89 10.84
N LYS A 149 -22.74 6.91 11.58
CA LYS A 149 -24.10 6.93 11.01
C LYS A 149 -24.56 8.32 10.52
N GLU A 150 -23.95 9.38 11.03
CA GLU A 150 -24.31 10.77 10.70
C GLU A 150 -23.74 11.18 9.33
N VAL A 151 -22.62 10.58 8.92
CA VAL A 151 -22.01 10.85 7.61
C VAL A 151 -22.78 10.09 6.52
N SER A 152 -23.24 10.80 5.48
CA SER A 152 -23.94 10.17 4.35
C SER A 152 -22.95 9.45 3.40
N GLU A 153 -23.44 8.51 2.58
CA GLU A 153 -22.56 7.77 1.66
C GLU A 153 -22.02 8.69 0.57
N ARG A 154 -22.83 9.67 0.17
CA ARG A 154 -22.44 10.74 -0.73
C ARG A 154 -21.27 11.56 -0.17
N ASP A 155 -21.31 11.88 1.12
CA ASP A 155 -20.24 12.64 1.77
C ASP A 155 -18.96 11.80 1.88
N ARG A 156 -19.08 10.50 2.21
CA ARG A 156 -17.93 9.56 2.18
C ARG A 156 -17.26 9.54 0.80
N GLN A 157 -18.05 9.42 -0.26
CA GLN A 157 -17.56 9.43 -1.64
C GLN A 157 -16.89 10.75 -2.00
N LYS A 158 -17.51 11.87 -1.64
CA LYS A 158 -16.96 13.20 -1.88
C LYS A 158 -15.61 13.38 -1.19
N ILE A 159 -15.53 13.05 0.10
CA ILE A 159 -14.29 13.15 0.89
C ILE A 159 -13.21 12.25 0.30
N HIS A 160 -13.54 11.01 -0.07
CA HIS A 160 -12.58 10.09 -0.68
C HIS A 160 -11.99 10.64 -1.98
N ASN A 161 -12.84 11.10 -2.89
CA ASN A 161 -12.40 11.63 -4.18
C ASN A 161 -11.57 12.91 -4.01
N GLU A 162 -11.98 13.79 -3.10
CA GLU A 162 -11.28 15.05 -2.84
C GLU A 162 -9.89 14.79 -2.24
N ILE A 163 -9.80 13.92 -1.22
CA ILE A 163 -8.53 13.55 -0.59
C ILE A 163 -7.57 13.01 -1.66
N TRP A 164 -7.97 12.03 -2.48
CA TRP A 164 -7.03 11.42 -3.42
C TRP A 164 -6.70 12.29 -4.64
N ARG A 165 -7.38 13.42 -4.84
CA ARG A 165 -6.98 14.45 -5.83
C ARG A 165 -5.88 15.37 -5.30
N MET A 166 -5.75 15.50 -3.99
CA MET A 166 -4.81 16.41 -3.32
C MET A 166 -3.38 15.87 -3.20
N THR A 167 -2.42 16.79 -3.12
CA THR A 167 -1.04 16.51 -2.72
C THR A 167 -0.94 16.16 -1.24
N TRP A 168 0.20 15.60 -0.79
CA TRP A 168 0.39 15.32 0.66
C TRP A 168 0.31 16.57 1.54
N TYR A 169 0.79 17.71 1.04
CA TYR A 169 0.76 18.96 1.78
C TYR A 169 -0.68 19.43 1.98
N GLU A 170 -1.46 19.47 0.91
CA GLU A 170 -2.88 19.83 0.95
C GLU A 170 -3.68 18.88 1.83
N LYS A 171 -3.42 17.57 1.76
CA LYS A 171 -4.04 16.58 2.67
C LYS A 171 -3.76 16.90 4.14
N LYS A 172 -2.52 17.25 4.47
CA LYS A 172 -2.11 17.60 5.84
C LYS A 172 -2.87 18.83 6.33
N VAL A 173 -2.99 19.86 5.49
CA VAL A 173 -3.74 21.08 5.80
C VAL A 173 -5.25 20.76 5.93
N PHE A 174 -5.82 20.03 4.98
CA PHE A 174 -7.23 19.63 4.98
C PHE A 174 -7.61 18.90 6.28
N VAL A 175 -6.82 17.90 6.70
CA VAL A 175 -7.08 17.16 7.94
C VAL A 175 -6.99 18.09 9.16
N ARG A 176 -5.97 18.95 9.24
CA ARG A 176 -5.81 19.92 10.35
C ARG A 176 -6.99 20.89 10.47
N LEU A 177 -7.55 21.31 9.34
CA LEU A 177 -8.71 22.21 9.31
C LEU A 177 -10.05 21.50 9.56
N SER A 178 -10.08 20.17 9.46
CA SER A 178 -11.31 19.37 9.56
C SER A 178 -11.53 18.74 10.95
N VAL A 179 -10.57 18.87 11.87
CA VAL A 179 -10.62 18.23 13.19
C VAL A 179 -10.62 19.29 14.28
N ASP A 180 -11.66 19.28 15.11
CA ASP A 180 -11.69 20.08 16.35
C ASP A 180 -10.90 19.35 17.44
N VAL A 181 -9.78 19.93 17.88
CA VAL A 181 -9.03 19.43 19.04
C VAL A 181 -9.63 20.06 20.30
N ARG A 182 -10.06 19.22 21.25
CA ARG A 182 -10.51 19.68 22.57
C ARG A 182 -9.54 19.13 23.61
N ASP A 183 -9.05 20.01 24.48
CA ASP A 183 -8.24 19.60 25.61
C ASP A 183 -9.13 18.88 26.64
N VAL A 184 -8.69 17.70 27.08
CA VAL A 184 -9.32 16.99 28.19
C VAL A 184 -8.75 17.59 29.47
N LYS A 185 -9.60 18.25 30.26
CA LYS A 185 -9.22 18.67 31.62
C LYS A 185 -9.17 17.42 32.50
N GLU A 186 -7.99 17.12 33.04
CA GLU A 186 -7.81 16.16 34.14
C GLU A 186 -8.47 16.65 35.44
#